data_AF-A0A2H3DVD5-F1
#
_entry.id   AF-A0A2H3DVD5-F1
#
_cell.length_a   1.000
_cell.length_b   1.000
_cell.length_c   1.000
_cell.angle_alpha   90.00
_cell.angle_beta   90.00
_cell.angle_gamma   90.00
#
_symmetry.space_group_name_H-M   'P 1'
#
loop_
_entity.id
_entity.type
_entity.pdbx_description
1 polymer ?
#
loop_
_entity_poly.entity_id
_entity_poly.type
_entity_poly.pdbx_seq_one_letter_code
_entity_poly.pdbx_strand_id
1 'polypeptide(L)'
;MARQPAASSDNVNARDTRAAMKVKAEKAVKAEKVSKVKAEDAKQKKGKRRVREEEEDHQGRDENGEDDAEGDEDALDDDDDAPEHKHVATLPRDTDGFIPGSIVRIQLQNFVTYDWVEFRPGPYLNMIIGPNGTGKSSIACAICLGLGWSPQILGRASEINSFVKQGKTSGHIEIELKGPKGKPNLVIRRNLTSTSKTSTFTLNGVSAIGREISSQMASLNVQIGNLCTFLPQDKVSEFAAMSPQDLLKETQRAAGDQNLTAWHKTLIEAGADQKKINDLIKSEMDQLQQMRERNEAIERDVQRCLERQKIEQEV
;
A
#
# COMPACT_ATOMS: atom_id res chain seq x y z
N MET A 1 68.57 -32.50 -13.10
CA MET A 1 68.94 -31.10 -13.35
C MET A 1 68.43 -30.70 -14.73
N ALA A 2 67.34 -29.93 -14.79
CA ALA A 2 66.92 -29.18 -15.98
C ALA A 2 65.92 -28.11 -15.50
N ARG A 3 66.26 -26.82 -15.65
CA ARG A 3 65.37 -25.68 -15.39
C ARG A 3 64.88 -25.11 -16.72
N GLN A 4 63.58 -24.90 -16.84
CA GLN A 4 62.93 -24.10 -17.89
C GLN A 4 62.57 -22.69 -17.35
N PRO A 5 62.35 -21.69 -18.23
CA PRO A 5 62.20 -20.28 -17.88
C PRO A 5 60.74 -19.79 -17.81
N ALA A 6 60.59 -18.51 -17.41
CA ALA A 6 59.36 -17.80 -17.04
C ALA A 6 58.38 -17.46 -18.19
N ALA A 7 57.09 -17.33 -17.85
CA ALA A 7 56.01 -16.69 -18.61
C ALA A 7 55.21 -15.82 -17.60
N SER A 8 55.17 -14.48 -17.69
CA SER A 8 54.54 -13.53 -18.64
C SER A 8 53.32 -12.84 -18.01
N SER A 9 53.22 -11.53 -18.24
CA SER A 9 52.58 -10.50 -17.41
C SER A 9 51.25 -9.98 -17.98
N ASP A 10 50.50 -10.78 -18.72
CA ASP A 10 49.41 -10.28 -19.58
C ASP A 10 47.97 -10.41 -18.99
N ASN A 11 47.81 -10.89 -17.76
CA ASN A 11 46.48 -11.29 -17.25
C ASN A 11 45.74 -10.22 -16.40
N VAL A 12 46.39 -9.08 -16.10
CA VAL A 12 45.78 -8.03 -15.24
C VAL A 12 44.98 -7.01 -16.06
N ASN A 13 45.43 -6.66 -17.27
CA ASN A 13 44.77 -5.66 -18.13
C ASN A 13 43.41 -6.12 -18.71
N ALA A 14 43.18 -7.42 -18.86
CA ALA A 14 41.93 -7.96 -19.42
C ALA A 14 40.75 -7.96 -18.44
N ARG A 15 41.00 -7.90 -17.11
CA ARG A 15 39.94 -7.87 -16.09
C ARG A 15 39.38 -6.46 -15.86
N ASP A 16 40.26 -5.44 -15.86
CA ASP A 16 39.84 -4.05 -15.67
C ASP A 16 39.08 -3.48 -16.88
N THR A 17 39.47 -3.88 -18.09
CA THR A 17 38.76 -3.50 -19.33
C THR A 17 37.34 -4.07 -19.39
N ARG A 18 37.12 -5.28 -18.87
CA ARG A 18 35.80 -5.93 -18.82
C ARG A 18 34.89 -5.32 -17.75
N ALA A 19 35.44 -4.91 -16.61
CA ALA A 19 34.70 -4.19 -15.56
C ALA A 19 34.26 -2.79 -16.04
N ALA A 20 35.15 -2.04 -16.70
CA ALA A 20 34.84 -0.72 -17.25
C ALA A 20 33.77 -0.76 -18.35
N MET A 21 33.77 -1.79 -19.20
CA MET A 21 32.72 -2.00 -20.20
C MET A 21 31.34 -2.30 -19.57
N LYS A 22 31.30 -3.07 -18.48
CA LYS A 22 30.05 -3.41 -17.79
C LYS A 22 29.42 -2.18 -17.11
N VAL A 23 30.23 -1.33 -16.50
CA VAL A 23 29.76 -0.06 -15.88
C VAL A 23 29.27 0.94 -16.93
N LYS A 24 29.93 1.01 -18.11
CA LYS A 24 29.45 1.84 -19.22
C LYS A 24 28.11 1.34 -19.78
N ALA A 25 27.93 0.03 -19.90
CA ALA A 25 26.66 -0.56 -20.36
C ALA A 25 25.51 -0.28 -19.37
N GLU A 26 25.75 -0.41 -18.06
CA GLU A 26 24.74 -0.13 -17.03
C GLU A 26 24.37 1.37 -16.94
N LYS A 27 25.34 2.28 -17.13
CA LYS A 27 25.06 3.72 -17.22
C LYS A 27 24.24 4.09 -18.46
N ALA A 28 24.49 3.44 -19.60
CA ALA A 28 23.72 3.67 -20.83
C ALA A 28 22.24 3.24 -20.66
N VAL A 29 22.00 2.08 -20.05
CA VAL A 29 20.63 1.57 -19.79
C VAL A 29 19.88 2.46 -18.78
N LYS A 30 20.56 3.00 -17.76
CA LYS A 30 19.96 3.96 -16.82
C LYS A 30 19.62 5.29 -17.49
N ALA A 31 20.49 5.81 -18.36
CA ALA A 31 20.23 7.06 -19.08
C ALA A 31 19.01 6.93 -20.02
N GLU A 32 18.87 5.80 -20.69
CA GLU A 32 17.72 5.55 -21.58
C GLU A 32 16.39 5.46 -20.79
N LYS A 33 16.39 4.80 -19.62
CA LYS A 33 15.20 4.75 -18.74
C LYS A 33 14.77 6.13 -18.24
N VAL A 34 15.72 6.97 -17.82
CA VAL A 34 15.43 8.34 -17.35
C VAL A 34 14.87 9.21 -18.48
N SER A 35 15.35 9.03 -19.71
CA SER A 35 14.82 9.75 -20.87
C SER A 35 13.38 9.36 -21.23
N LYS A 36 13.00 8.09 -21.06
CA LYS A 36 11.63 7.60 -21.31
C LYS A 36 10.63 8.13 -20.29
N VAL A 37 11.01 8.17 -19.00
CA VAL A 37 10.15 8.72 -17.94
C VAL A 37 9.89 10.21 -18.13
N LYS A 38 10.90 11.00 -18.52
CA LYS A 38 10.73 12.43 -18.82
C LYS A 38 9.81 12.68 -20.04
N ALA A 39 9.81 11.79 -21.02
CA ALA A 39 8.96 11.89 -22.20
C ALA A 39 7.48 11.57 -21.87
N GLU A 40 7.21 10.67 -20.93
CA GLU A 40 5.85 10.34 -20.47
C GLU A 40 5.26 11.47 -19.59
N ASP A 41 6.05 12.04 -18.69
CA ASP A 41 5.64 13.21 -17.87
C ASP A 41 5.27 14.43 -18.74
N ALA A 42 6.00 14.65 -19.84
CA ALA A 42 5.73 15.74 -20.77
C ALA A 42 4.42 15.52 -21.57
N LYS A 43 4.05 14.26 -21.86
CA LYS A 43 2.77 13.92 -22.50
C LYS A 43 1.59 14.09 -21.55
N GLN A 44 1.75 13.73 -20.28
CA GLN A 44 0.71 13.90 -19.25
C GLN A 44 0.42 15.37 -18.94
N LYS A 45 1.46 16.24 -18.90
CA LYS A 45 1.27 17.69 -18.72
C LYS A 45 0.57 18.36 -19.91
N LYS A 46 0.80 17.91 -21.15
CA LYS A 46 0.09 18.41 -22.33
C LYS A 46 -1.38 17.95 -22.38
N GLY A 47 -1.67 16.72 -21.94
CA GLY A 47 -3.05 16.22 -21.81
C GLY A 47 -3.86 17.00 -20.78
N LYS A 48 -3.26 17.31 -19.62
CA LYS A 48 -3.93 18.04 -18.54
C LYS A 48 -4.18 19.53 -18.85
N ARG A 49 -3.38 20.13 -19.75
CA ARG A 49 -3.63 21.50 -20.25
C ARG A 49 -4.77 21.58 -21.26
N ARG A 50 -4.94 20.57 -22.12
CA ARG A 50 -6.05 20.53 -23.09
C ARG A 50 -7.42 20.34 -22.42
N VAL A 51 -7.49 19.53 -21.36
CA VAL A 51 -8.76 19.33 -20.62
C VAL A 51 -9.21 20.60 -19.88
N ARG A 52 -8.27 21.44 -19.44
CA ARG A 52 -8.59 22.69 -18.73
C ARG A 52 -9.13 23.80 -19.65
N GLU A 53 -8.83 23.75 -20.95
CA GLU A 53 -9.32 24.74 -21.93
C GLU A 53 -10.70 24.38 -22.51
N GLU A 54 -11.23 23.18 -22.23
CA GLU A 54 -12.53 22.71 -22.77
C GLU A 54 -13.71 22.84 -21.78
N GLU A 55 -13.51 23.31 -20.54
CA GLU A 55 -14.58 23.44 -19.52
C GLU A 55 -14.98 24.89 -19.18
N GLU A 56 -14.46 25.90 -19.89
CA GLU A 56 -14.90 27.29 -19.77
C GLU A 56 -15.74 27.71 -20.99
N ASP A 57 -16.92 27.11 -21.17
CA ASP A 57 -17.97 27.72 -22.00
C ASP A 57 -19.35 27.13 -21.69
N HIS A 58 -20.05 27.72 -20.72
CA HIS A 58 -21.52 27.80 -20.70
C HIS A 58 -22.00 28.77 -19.62
N GLN A 59 -22.15 30.05 -19.98
CA GLN A 59 -23.02 30.98 -19.26
C GLN A 59 -24.45 30.84 -19.82
N GLY A 60 -25.34 30.32 -18.98
CA GLY A 60 -26.80 30.34 -19.17
C GLY A 60 -27.42 31.29 -18.17
N ARG A 61 -27.93 32.40 -18.69
CA ARG A 61 -28.73 33.46 -18.07
C ARG A 61 -30.14 32.94 -17.78
N ASP A 62 -30.68 33.20 -16.60
CA ASP A 62 -32.12 33.33 -16.39
C ASP A 62 -32.42 34.31 -15.25
N GLU A 63 -33.35 35.22 -15.54
CA GLU A 63 -33.82 36.33 -14.72
C GLU A 63 -35.17 35.98 -14.05
N ASN A 64 -35.41 36.61 -12.90
CA ASN A 64 -36.70 37.00 -12.29
C ASN A 64 -37.43 36.04 -11.33
N GLY A 65 -37.77 36.62 -10.18
CA GLY A 65 -38.71 36.11 -9.16
C GLY A 65 -38.56 36.86 -7.84
N GLU A 66 -39.03 38.12 -7.80
CA GLU A 66 -39.27 38.88 -6.56
C GLU A 66 -40.46 38.28 -5.80
N ASP A 67 -40.38 38.20 -4.48
CA ASP A 67 -41.52 38.34 -3.55
C ASP A 67 -41.01 38.60 -2.12
N ASP A 68 -41.52 39.67 -1.53
CA ASP A 68 -41.20 40.27 -0.23
C ASP A 68 -41.70 39.46 0.98
N ALA A 69 -40.94 39.47 2.09
CA ALA A 69 -41.49 39.50 3.45
C ALA A 69 -40.43 39.91 4.48
N GLU A 70 -40.65 41.07 5.10
CA GLU A 70 -39.87 41.63 6.20
C GLU A 70 -39.92 40.76 7.48
N GLY A 71 -38.78 40.64 8.13
CA GLY A 71 -38.59 40.03 9.45
C GLY A 71 -37.26 40.50 10.04
N ASP A 72 -37.34 41.60 10.77
CA ASP A 72 -36.26 42.31 11.45
C ASP A 72 -35.86 41.56 12.74
N GLU A 73 -34.75 40.80 12.73
CA GLU A 73 -34.10 40.29 13.95
C GLU A 73 -32.57 40.26 13.78
N ASP A 74 -31.91 41.16 14.53
CA ASP A 74 -30.55 41.11 15.06
C ASP A 74 -29.36 40.91 14.10
N ALA A 75 -28.78 42.04 13.68
CA ALA A 75 -27.43 42.12 13.12
C ALA A 75 -26.40 41.67 14.16
N LEU A 76 -25.99 40.41 14.08
CA LEU A 76 -24.73 39.91 14.61
C LEU A 76 -23.73 39.91 13.45
N ASP A 77 -22.76 40.82 13.52
CA ASP A 77 -21.53 40.78 12.73
C ASP A 77 -20.74 39.50 13.11
N ASP A 78 -21.04 38.39 12.45
CA ASP A 78 -20.19 37.19 12.47
C ASP A 78 -19.37 37.16 11.18
N ASP A 79 -18.07 37.42 11.33
CA ASP A 79 -17.02 37.17 10.34
C ASP A 79 -17.09 35.70 9.86
N ASP A 80 -17.86 35.46 8.79
CA ASP A 80 -18.01 34.14 8.18
C ASP A 80 -16.82 33.84 7.26
N ASP A 81 -15.62 33.73 7.85
CA ASP A 81 -14.47 33.03 7.26
C ASP A 81 -14.48 31.57 7.74
N ALA A 82 -15.64 30.92 7.62
CA ALA A 82 -15.74 29.48 7.78
C ALA A 82 -14.93 28.82 6.65
N PRO A 83 -13.89 28.03 6.96
CA PRO A 83 -13.06 27.42 5.92
C PRO A 83 -13.94 26.51 5.08
N GLU A 84 -14.06 26.80 3.78
CA GLU A 84 -14.72 25.93 2.80
C GLU A 84 -14.33 24.48 3.10
N HIS A 85 -15.30 23.70 3.58
CA HIS A 85 -15.13 22.27 3.76
C HIS A 85 -14.88 21.67 2.38
N LYS A 86 -13.61 21.56 1.99
CA LYS A 86 -13.18 20.83 0.80
C LYS A 86 -13.82 19.45 0.90
N HIS A 87 -14.86 19.22 0.09
CA HIS A 87 -15.53 17.95 0.01
C HIS A 87 -14.46 16.89 -0.21
N VAL A 88 -14.23 16.08 0.83
CA VAL A 88 -13.29 14.97 0.76
C VAL A 88 -13.77 14.13 -0.42
N ALA A 89 -12.93 14.01 -1.44
CA ALA A 89 -13.25 13.26 -2.66
C ALA A 89 -13.40 11.78 -2.30
N THR A 90 -14.59 11.41 -1.81
CA THR A 90 -14.99 10.02 -1.66
C THR A 90 -15.17 9.43 -3.04
N LEU A 91 -14.93 8.12 -3.18
CA LEU A 91 -15.27 7.40 -4.40
C LEU A 91 -16.70 7.76 -4.85
N PRO A 92 -16.92 7.93 -6.17
CA PRO A 92 -18.20 8.40 -6.69
C PRO A 92 -19.31 7.45 -6.24
N ARG A 93 -20.31 8.01 -5.55
CA ARG A 93 -21.50 7.28 -5.13
C ARG A 93 -22.36 6.97 -6.35
N ASP A 94 -23.01 5.81 -6.31
CA ASP A 94 -24.01 5.46 -7.30
C ASP A 94 -25.36 6.12 -6.98
N THR A 95 -26.37 5.94 -7.82
CA THR A 95 -27.70 6.58 -7.65
C THR A 95 -28.41 6.18 -6.35
N ASP A 96 -28.06 5.02 -5.79
CA ASP A 96 -28.57 4.51 -4.51
C ASP A 96 -27.76 5.04 -3.29
N GLY A 97 -26.80 5.94 -3.53
CA GLY A 97 -25.94 6.51 -2.52
C GLY A 97 -24.80 5.59 -2.08
N PHE A 98 -24.74 4.33 -2.51
CA PHE A 98 -23.67 3.42 -2.11
C PHE A 98 -22.38 3.67 -2.90
N ILE A 99 -21.25 3.48 -2.23
CA ILE A 99 -19.93 3.46 -2.85
C ILE A 99 -19.61 2.00 -3.25
N PRO A 100 -18.94 1.74 -4.39
CA PRO A 100 -18.45 0.39 -4.69
C PRO A 100 -17.67 -0.22 -3.53
N GLY A 101 -17.94 -1.49 -3.21
CA GLY A 101 -17.39 -2.19 -2.04
C GLY A 101 -18.18 -2.01 -0.74
N SER A 102 -19.19 -1.13 -0.71
CA SER A 102 -20.07 -0.98 0.47
C SER A 102 -20.90 -2.24 0.69
N ILE A 103 -21.14 -2.58 1.96
CA ILE A 103 -22.02 -3.70 2.31
C ILE A 103 -23.47 -3.26 2.12
N VAL A 104 -24.22 -3.99 1.29
CA VAL A 104 -25.64 -3.74 1.01
C VAL A 104 -26.53 -4.69 1.82
N ARG A 105 -26.04 -5.91 2.06
CA ARG A 105 -26.77 -6.93 2.82
C ARG A 105 -25.83 -7.86 3.56
N ILE A 106 -26.23 -8.27 4.75
CA ILE A 106 -25.58 -9.32 5.55
C ILE A 106 -26.65 -10.31 5.95
N GLN A 107 -26.48 -11.58 5.59
CA GLN A 107 -27.35 -12.67 5.99
C GLN A 107 -26.54 -13.72 6.75
N LEU A 108 -27.04 -14.12 7.92
CA LEU A 108 -26.40 -15.10 8.79
C LEU A 108 -27.39 -16.24 9.06
N GLN A 109 -26.92 -17.48 8.94
CA GLN A 109 -27.68 -18.67 9.32
C GLN A 109 -26.84 -19.57 10.24
N ASN A 110 -27.43 -19.99 11.36
CA ASN A 110 -26.80 -20.83 12.38
C ASN A 110 -25.40 -20.33 12.76
N PHE A 111 -25.27 -19.03 13.01
CA PHE A 111 -23.99 -18.36 13.26
C PHE A 111 -23.96 -17.81 14.69
N VAL A 112 -23.12 -18.39 15.53
CA VAL A 112 -22.97 -18.05 16.97
C VAL A 112 -24.33 -18.01 17.68
N THR A 113 -24.89 -16.82 17.91
CA THR A 113 -26.17 -16.60 18.58
C THR A 113 -27.37 -16.67 17.63
N TYR A 114 -27.16 -16.44 16.33
CA TYR A 114 -28.21 -16.29 15.34
C TYR A 114 -28.65 -17.64 14.74
N ASP A 115 -29.95 -17.91 14.74
CA ASP A 115 -30.54 -19.00 13.92
C ASP A 115 -30.66 -18.55 12.47
N TRP A 116 -31.29 -17.40 12.25
CA TRP A 116 -31.35 -16.73 10.96
C TRP A 116 -31.54 -15.22 11.19
N VAL A 117 -30.79 -14.40 10.47
CA VAL A 117 -30.99 -12.95 10.45
C VAL A 117 -30.50 -12.36 9.13
N GLU A 118 -31.18 -11.32 8.67
CA GLU A 118 -30.77 -10.51 7.52
C GLU A 118 -30.75 -9.03 7.91
N PHE A 119 -29.64 -8.36 7.62
CA PHE A 119 -29.43 -6.94 7.79
C PHE A 119 -29.27 -6.27 6.43
N ARG A 120 -29.89 -5.10 6.25
CA ARG A 120 -29.74 -4.25 5.06
C ARG A 120 -29.31 -2.85 5.50
N PRO A 121 -28.01 -2.63 5.76
CA PRO A 121 -27.50 -1.33 6.16
C PRO A 121 -27.71 -0.28 5.05
N GLY A 122 -27.86 0.97 5.46
CA GLY A 122 -27.89 2.12 4.55
C GLY A 122 -26.49 2.52 4.05
N PRO A 123 -26.41 3.44 3.08
CA PRO A 123 -25.16 3.83 2.40
C PRO A 123 -24.20 4.73 3.21
N TYR A 124 -24.59 5.12 4.42
CA TYR A 124 -23.86 6.06 5.28
C TYR A 124 -23.57 5.44 6.65
N LEU A 125 -23.88 6.16 7.72
CA LEU A 125 -23.70 5.71 9.09
C LEU A 125 -24.78 4.68 9.46
N ASN A 126 -24.34 3.53 9.94
CA ASN A 126 -25.20 2.48 10.47
C ASN A 126 -24.84 2.23 11.93
N MET A 127 -25.84 2.19 12.81
CA MET A 127 -25.64 1.94 14.24
C MET A 127 -26.33 0.65 14.66
N ILE A 128 -25.57 -0.27 15.25
CA ILE A 128 -26.09 -1.55 15.77
C ILE A 128 -26.13 -1.45 17.30
N ILE A 129 -27.33 -1.46 17.87
CA ILE A 129 -27.57 -1.29 19.31
C ILE A 129 -28.22 -2.56 19.88
N GLY A 130 -27.88 -2.90 21.12
CA GLY A 130 -28.54 -3.99 21.84
C GLY A 130 -27.87 -4.34 23.17
N PRO A 131 -28.55 -5.09 24.05
CA PRO A 131 -27.99 -5.57 25.31
C PRO A 131 -26.72 -6.41 25.14
N ASN A 132 -25.95 -6.59 26.21
CA ASN A 132 -24.77 -7.46 26.17
C ASN A 132 -25.18 -8.93 25.92
N GLY A 133 -24.37 -9.66 25.14
CA GLY A 133 -24.65 -11.05 24.78
C GLY A 133 -25.61 -11.28 23.62
N THR A 134 -26.20 -10.24 23.01
CA THR A 134 -27.16 -10.38 21.90
C THR A 134 -26.54 -10.62 20.52
N GLY A 135 -25.21 -10.75 20.44
CA GLY A 135 -24.51 -11.04 19.19
C GLY A 135 -24.02 -9.83 18.37
N LYS A 136 -24.05 -8.61 18.93
CA LYS A 136 -23.53 -7.39 18.26
C LYS A 136 -22.12 -7.55 17.69
N SER A 137 -21.17 -7.95 18.52
CA SER A 137 -19.79 -8.19 18.08
C SER A 137 -19.70 -9.39 17.13
N SER A 138 -20.66 -10.33 17.17
CA SER A 138 -20.72 -11.45 16.24
C SER A 138 -20.99 -10.98 14.81
N ILE A 139 -21.71 -9.87 14.59
CA ILE A 139 -21.90 -9.29 13.26
C ILE A 139 -20.57 -8.82 12.67
N ALA A 140 -19.73 -8.13 13.47
CA ALA A 140 -18.39 -7.75 13.04
C ALA A 140 -17.51 -8.98 12.71
N CYS A 141 -17.59 -10.04 13.53
CA CYS A 141 -16.93 -11.31 13.23
C CYS A 141 -17.44 -11.93 11.92
N ALA A 142 -18.75 -11.87 11.67
CA ALA A 142 -19.34 -12.39 10.46
C ALA A 142 -18.86 -11.64 9.21
N ILE A 143 -18.74 -10.31 9.27
CA ILE A 143 -18.20 -9.49 8.17
C ILE A 143 -16.77 -9.93 7.82
N CYS A 144 -15.91 -10.06 8.85
CA CYS A 144 -14.53 -10.49 8.67
C CYS A 144 -14.42 -11.91 8.08
N LEU A 145 -15.16 -12.87 8.65
CA LEU A 145 -15.12 -14.25 8.20
C LEU A 145 -15.76 -14.41 6.82
N GLY A 146 -16.93 -13.81 6.60
CA GLY A 146 -17.68 -13.93 5.35
C GLY A 146 -16.89 -13.44 4.14
N LEU A 147 -16.13 -12.35 4.31
CA LEU A 147 -15.33 -11.79 3.22
C LEU A 147 -13.93 -12.43 3.07
N GLY A 148 -13.64 -13.50 3.82
CA GLY A 148 -12.46 -14.35 3.60
C GLY A 148 -11.22 -14.03 4.43
N TRP A 149 -11.32 -13.17 5.44
CA TRP A 149 -10.21 -12.87 6.34
C TRP A 149 -10.01 -13.95 7.42
N SER A 150 -8.80 -13.98 7.98
CA SER A 150 -8.39 -14.93 9.01
C SER A 150 -9.12 -14.65 10.35
N PRO A 151 -9.63 -15.69 11.03
CA PRO A 151 -10.21 -15.55 12.38
C PRO A 151 -9.25 -14.93 13.40
N GLN A 152 -7.92 -15.05 13.19
CA GLN A 152 -6.90 -14.51 14.08
C GLN A 152 -6.98 -12.98 14.23
N ILE A 153 -7.50 -12.29 13.20
CA ILE A 153 -7.68 -10.83 13.23
C ILE A 153 -8.73 -10.43 14.27
N LEU A 154 -9.65 -11.32 14.63
CA LEU A 154 -10.75 -11.05 15.56
C LEU A 154 -10.35 -11.16 17.03
N GLY A 155 -9.19 -11.73 17.37
CA GLY A 155 -8.72 -11.87 18.76
C GLY A 155 -9.53 -12.84 19.65
N ARG A 156 -10.51 -13.57 19.09
CA ARG A 156 -11.41 -14.46 19.86
C ARG A 156 -11.10 -15.94 19.72
N ALA A 157 -11.46 -16.52 18.57
CA ALA A 157 -11.32 -17.93 18.30
C ALA A 157 -10.41 -18.13 17.09
N SER A 158 -9.48 -19.08 17.21
CA SER A 158 -8.56 -19.43 16.13
C SER A 158 -9.24 -20.28 15.04
N GLU A 159 -10.31 -20.99 15.39
CA GLU A 159 -10.95 -21.95 14.50
C GLU A 159 -12.31 -21.48 13.97
N ILE A 160 -12.53 -21.70 12.68
CA ILE A 160 -13.74 -21.25 11.96
C ILE A 160 -14.99 -22.04 12.37
N ASN A 161 -14.84 -23.33 12.71
CA ASN A 161 -15.92 -24.21 13.17
C ASN A 161 -16.62 -23.69 14.44
N SER A 162 -15.89 -22.99 15.31
CA SER A 162 -16.39 -22.46 16.58
C SER A 162 -17.45 -21.37 16.41
N PHE A 163 -17.56 -20.80 15.21
CA PHE A 163 -18.55 -19.80 14.87
C PHE A 163 -19.89 -20.39 14.41
N VAL A 164 -19.97 -21.72 14.22
CA VAL A 164 -21.26 -22.40 14.00
C VAL A 164 -22.02 -22.44 15.32
N LYS A 165 -23.32 -22.11 15.28
CA LYS A 165 -24.19 -22.14 16.46
C LYS A 165 -24.16 -23.51 17.13
N GLN A 166 -24.04 -23.54 18.45
CA GLN A 166 -24.03 -24.78 19.22
C GLN A 166 -25.31 -25.60 18.96
N GLY A 167 -25.15 -26.91 18.78
CA GLY A 167 -26.25 -27.82 18.43
C GLY A 167 -26.65 -27.80 16.95
N LYS A 168 -25.98 -27.01 16.09
CA LYS A 168 -26.15 -27.04 14.63
C LYS A 168 -24.93 -27.66 13.96
N THR A 169 -25.15 -28.40 12.89
CA THR A 169 -24.08 -29.09 12.13
C THR A 169 -23.42 -28.17 11.12
N SER A 170 -24.16 -27.20 10.57
CA SER A 170 -23.69 -26.27 9.56
C SER A 170 -24.39 -24.91 9.68
N GLY A 171 -23.75 -23.90 9.12
CA GLY A 171 -24.25 -22.54 9.00
C GLY A 171 -23.58 -21.82 7.85
N HIS A 172 -24.03 -20.62 7.53
CA HIS A 172 -23.40 -19.81 6.50
C HIS A 172 -23.48 -18.32 6.82
N ILE A 173 -22.55 -17.59 6.21
CA ILE A 173 -22.50 -16.13 6.19
C ILE A 173 -22.60 -15.74 4.73
N GLU A 174 -23.55 -14.87 4.39
CA GLU A 174 -23.69 -14.30 3.06
C GLU A 174 -23.63 -12.78 3.14
N ILE A 175 -22.78 -12.17 2.35
CA ILE A 175 -22.55 -10.73 2.32
C ILE A 175 -22.66 -10.27 0.88
N GLU A 176 -23.46 -9.25 0.67
CA GLU A 176 -23.62 -8.59 -0.61
C GLU A 176 -22.88 -7.26 -0.58
N LEU A 177 -21.97 -7.08 -1.54
CA LEU A 177 -21.22 -5.85 -1.72
C LEU A 177 -21.67 -5.12 -2.97
N LYS A 178 -21.72 -3.79 -2.88
CA LYS A 178 -22.02 -2.91 -4.01
C LYS A 178 -20.96 -3.08 -5.09
N GLY A 179 -21.40 -3.40 -6.30
CA GLY A 179 -20.52 -3.46 -7.46
C GLY A 179 -20.08 -2.07 -7.94
N PRO A 180 -19.06 -1.97 -8.81
CA PRO A 180 -18.77 -0.73 -9.52
C PRO A 180 -19.98 -0.25 -10.33
N LYS A 181 -20.06 1.05 -10.59
CA LYS A 181 -21.18 1.64 -11.35
C LYS A 181 -21.42 0.88 -12.66
N GLY A 182 -22.67 0.47 -12.89
CA GLY A 182 -23.08 -0.30 -14.07
C GLY A 182 -22.75 -1.79 -14.04
N LYS A 183 -22.16 -2.31 -12.95
CA LYS A 183 -21.93 -3.75 -12.73
C LYS A 183 -22.85 -4.27 -11.61
N PRO A 184 -23.23 -5.56 -11.66
CA PRO A 184 -24.04 -6.16 -10.61
C PRO A 184 -23.27 -6.22 -9.28
N ASN A 185 -24.03 -6.29 -8.19
CA ASN A 185 -23.50 -6.52 -6.86
C ASN A 185 -22.80 -7.88 -6.77
N LEU A 186 -21.86 -7.97 -5.83
CA LEU A 186 -21.11 -9.18 -5.54
C LEU A 186 -21.69 -9.87 -4.31
N VAL A 187 -22.21 -11.08 -4.47
CA VAL A 187 -22.72 -11.88 -3.36
C VAL A 187 -21.68 -12.94 -2.99
N ILE A 188 -21.11 -12.82 -1.81
CA ILE A 188 -20.14 -13.77 -1.27
C ILE A 188 -20.81 -14.55 -0.16
N ARG A 189 -20.85 -15.87 -0.29
CA ARG A 189 -21.32 -16.76 0.78
C ARG A 189 -20.22 -17.70 1.21
N ARG A 190 -19.97 -17.75 2.51
CA ARG A 190 -19.05 -18.68 3.17
C ARG A 190 -19.84 -19.71 3.95
N ASN A 191 -19.69 -20.98 3.61
CA ASN A 191 -20.35 -22.09 4.31
C ASN A 191 -19.42 -22.66 5.38
N LEU A 192 -19.97 -22.86 6.57
CA LEU A 192 -19.27 -23.31 7.76
C LEU A 192 -19.87 -24.65 8.22
N THR A 193 -19.00 -25.53 8.71
CA THR A 193 -19.41 -26.84 9.26
C THR A 193 -18.78 -27.01 10.63
N SER A 194 -19.55 -27.48 11.61
CA SER A 194 -19.07 -27.64 12.99
C SER A 194 -17.99 -28.72 13.12
N THR A 195 -18.03 -29.74 12.26
CA THR A 195 -17.09 -30.87 12.27
C THR A 195 -15.79 -30.62 11.50
N SER A 196 -15.74 -29.61 10.63
CA SER A 196 -14.58 -29.34 9.78
C SER A 196 -13.95 -27.99 10.11
N LYS A 197 -12.61 -27.95 10.15
CA LYS A 197 -11.86 -26.70 10.23
C LYS A 197 -11.79 -25.96 8.89
N THR A 198 -12.25 -26.59 7.80
CA THR A 198 -12.34 -25.99 6.47
C THR A 198 -13.71 -25.37 6.22
N SER A 199 -13.75 -24.38 5.34
CA SER A 199 -14.97 -23.71 4.89
C SER A 199 -14.94 -23.58 3.38
N THR A 200 -16.11 -23.62 2.73
CA THR A 200 -16.22 -23.38 1.29
C THR A 200 -16.74 -21.98 1.02
N PHE A 201 -16.39 -21.43 -0.14
CA PHE A 201 -16.91 -20.15 -0.61
C PHE A 201 -17.74 -20.34 -1.86
N THR A 202 -18.70 -19.46 -2.01
CA THR A 202 -19.48 -19.28 -3.23
C THR A 202 -19.51 -17.81 -3.57
N LEU A 203 -19.32 -17.49 -4.85
CA LEU A 203 -19.35 -16.16 -5.42
C LEU A 203 -20.51 -16.11 -6.43
N ASN A 204 -21.50 -15.26 -6.18
CA ASN A 204 -22.72 -15.16 -7.00
C ASN A 204 -23.40 -16.52 -7.23
N GLY A 205 -23.40 -17.38 -6.20
CA GLY A 205 -23.97 -18.74 -6.25
C GLY A 205 -23.07 -19.83 -6.87
N VAL A 206 -21.90 -19.47 -7.41
CA VAL A 206 -20.94 -20.43 -8.00
C VAL A 206 -19.82 -20.74 -7.00
N SER A 207 -19.37 -21.99 -6.92
CA SER A 207 -18.24 -22.38 -6.07
C SER A 207 -16.99 -21.55 -6.41
N ALA A 208 -16.35 -20.99 -5.39
CA ALA A 208 -15.19 -20.12 -5.53
C ALA A 208 -14.08 -20.51 -4.53
N ILE A 209 -12.84 -20.20 -4.88
CA ILE A 209 -11.70 -20.40 -3.99
C ILE A 209 -11.38 -19.12 -3.21
N GLY A 210 -10.77 -19.25 -2.02
CA GLY A 210 -10.44 -18.09 -1.18
C GLY A 210 -9.60 -17.01 -1.87
N ARG A 211 -8.72 -17.41 -2.82
CA ARG A 211 -7.92 -16.47 -3.62
C ARG A 211 -8.78 -15.59 -4.54
N GLU A 212 -9.86 -16.12 -5.10
CA GLU A 212 -10.79 -15.35 -5.92
C GLU A 212 -11.53 -14.32 -5.08
N ILE A 213 -11.98 -14.72 -3.88
CA ILE A 213 -12.61 -13.80 -2.92
C ILE A 213 -11.64 -12.67 -2.57
N SER A 214 -10.40 -12.98 -2.23
CA SER A 214 -9.37 -11.98 -1.93
C SER A 214 -9.09 -11.04 -3.13
N SER A 215 -9.11 -11.54 -4.35
CA SER A 215 -8.97 -10.73 -5.57
C SER A 215 -10.13 -9.76 -5.75
N GLN A 216 -11.36 -10.21 -5.50
CA GLN A 216 -12.56 -9.34 -5.55
C GLN A 216 -12.55 -8.30 -4.43
N MET A 217 -12.06 -8.64 -3.24
CA MET A 217 -11.91 -7.66 -2.15
C MET A 217 -10.88 -6.59 -2.50
N ALA A 218 -9.76 -6.99 -3.10
CA ALA A 218 -8.74 -6.05 -3.57
C ALA A 218 -9.26 -5.13 -4.69
N SER A 219 -10.06 -5.66 -5.64
CA SER A 219 -10.63 -4.85 -6.73
C SER A 219 -11.64 -3.80 -6.25
N LEU A 220 -12.35 -4.09 -5.16
CA LEU A 220 -13.28 -3.18 -4.50
C LEU A 220 -12.63 -2.33 -3.40
N ASN A 221 -11.31 -2.43 -3.21
CA ASN A 221 -10.55 -1.79 -2.14
C ASN A 221 -11.13 -2.02 -0.72
N VAL A 222 -11.70 -3.21 -0.49
CA VAL A 222 -12.23 -3.61 0.82
C VAL A 222 -11.08 -4.17 1.65
N GLN A 223 -10.72 -3.48 2.74
CA GLN A 223 -9.59 -3.84 3.60
C GLN A 223 -10.05 -4.12 5.03
N ILE A 224 -10.33 -5.38 5.36
CA ILE A 224 -10.72 -5.76 6.73
C ILE A 224 -9.49 -6.08 7.60
N GLY A 225 -8.37 -6.41 6.97
CA GLY A 225 -7.11 -6.70 7.65
C GLY A 225 -6.34 -5.46 8.12
N ASN A 226 -6.91 -4.27 7.97
CA ASN A 226 -6.31 -3.01 8.41
C ASN A 226 -7.10 -2.51 9.63
N LEU A 227 -6.41 -2.34 10.76
CA LEU A 227 -7.05 -1.94 12.02
C LEU A 227 -7.66 -0.53 11.97
N CYS A 228 -7.21 0.31 11.03
CA CYS A 228 -7.75 1.66 10.85
C CYS A 228 -9.14 1.66 10.20
N THR A 229 -9.46 0.64 9.38
CA THR A 229 -10.75 0.51 8.67
C THR A 229 -11.68 -0.48 9.34
N PHE A 230 -11.13 -1.47 10.04
CA PHE A 230 -11.87 -2.46 10.79
C PHE A 230 -11.22 -2.68 12.15
N LEU A 231 -11.88 -2.18 13.20
CA LEU A 231 -11.40 -2.27 14.56
C LEU A 231 -12.25 -3.25 15.38
N PRO A 232 -11.86 -4.53 15.47
CA PRO A 232 -12.57 -5.48 16.32
C PRO A 232 -12.33 -5.15 17.80
N GLN A 233 -13.35 -5.43 18.62
CA GLN A 233 -13.38 -5.11 20.06
C GLN A 233 -12.11 -5.57 20.81
N ASP A 234 -11.62 -6.76 20.51
CA ASP A 234 -10.48 -7.38 21.21
C ASP A 234 -9.11 -6.87 20.68
N LYS A 235 -9.09 -6.04 19.63
CA LYS A 235 -7.87 -5.46 19.03
C LYS A 235 -7.72 -3.96 19.25
N VAL A 236 -8.60 -3.35 20.05
CA VAL A 236 -8.55 -1.90 20.35
C VAL A 236 -7.26 -1.51 21.05
N SER A 237 -6.76 -2.35 21.97
CA SER A 237 -5.49 -2.12 22.68
C SER A 237 -4.28 -2.21 21.75
N GLU A 238 -4.28 -3.16 20.81
CA GLU A 238 -3.22 -3.31 19.81
C GLU A 238 -3.15 -2.09 18.88
N PHE A 239 -4.31 -1.53 18.51
CA PHE A 239 -4.38 -0.28 17.75
C PHE A 239 -3.75 0.89 18.52
N ALA A 240 -4.10 1.05 19.80
CA ALA A 240 -3.53 2.12 20.64
C ALA A 240 -2.02 1.95 20.89
N ALA A 241 -1.51 0.73 20.84
CA ALA A 241 -0.10 0.42 21.03
C ALA A 241 0.75 0.53 19.74
N MET A 242 0.14 0.81 18.58
CA MET A 242 0.88 0.92 17.32
C MET A 242 1.89 2.09 17.34
N SER A 243 3.04 1.86 16.73
CA SER A 243 4.04 2.93 16.54
C SER A 243 3.51 3.98 15.56
N PRO A 244 3.94 5.26 15.66
CA PRO A 244 3.58 6.28 14.68
C PRO A 244 3.92 5.89 13.24
N GLN A 245 5.01 5.14 13.05
CA GLN A 245 5.43 4.66 11.72
C GLN A 245 4.47 3.59 11.17
N ASP A 246 3.98 2.69 12.01
CA ASP A 246 3.04 1.65 11.57
C ASP A 246 1.63 2.21 11.39
N LEU A 247 1.22 3.14 12.25
CA LEU A 247 -0.02 3.89 12.05
C LEU A 247 0.00 4.64 10.72
N LEU A 248 1.13 5.25 10.34
CA LEU A 248 1.29 5.87 9.02
C LEU A 248 1.11 4.86 7.89
N LYS A 249 1.74 3.68 7.95
CA LYS A 249 1.62 2.65 6.91
C LYS A 249 0.18 2.15 6.79
N GLU A 250 -0.47 1.84 7.91
CA GLU A 250 -1.86 1.38 7.90
C GLU A 250 -2.81 2.48 7.41
N THR A 251 -2.56 3.74 7.77
CA THR A 251 -3.32 4.89 7.24
C THR A 251 -3.14 5.05 5.74
N GLN A 252 -1.90 4.99 5.24
CA GLN A 252 -1.60 5.06 3.80
C GLN A 252 -2.24 3.91 3.02
N ARG A 253 -2.32 2.73 3.63
CA ARG A 253 -2.96 1.57 3.02
C ARG A 253 -4.48 1.74 2.96
N ALA A 254 -5.10 2.28 4.01
CA ALA A 254 -6.54 2.51 4.10
C ALA A 254 -7.03 3.66 3.22
N ALA A 255 -6.39 4.81 3.35
CA ALA A 255 -6.87 6.10 2.83
C ALA A 255 -5.96 6.71 1.77
N GLY A 256 -4.76 6.14 1.56
CA GLY A 256 -3.84 6.60 0.54
C GLY A 256 -4.19 6.11 -0.86
N ASP A 257 -3.55 6.73 -1.85
CA ASP A 257 -3.57 6.25 -3.23
C ASP A 257 -3.06 4.79 -3.29
N GLN A 258 -3.62 3.98 -4.20
CA GLN A 258 -3.17 2.60 -4.44
C GLN A 258 -1.66 2.53 -4.68
N ASN A 259 -1.09 3.56 -5.31
CA ASN A 259 0.35 3.64 -5.58
C ASN A 259 1.18 4.16 -4.39
N LEU A 260 0.56 4.85 -3.43
CA LEU A 260 1.28 5.51 -2.33
C LEU A 260 2.05 4.50 -1.48
N THR A 261 1.43 3.36 -1.18
CA THR A 261 2.07 2.28 -0.43
C THR A 261 3.25 1.68 -1.21
N ALA A 262 3.09 1.50 -2.53
CA ALA A 262 4.16 1.00 -3.39
C ALA A 262 5.33 1.97 -3.49
N TRP A 263 5.06 3.26 -3.72
CA TRP A 263 6.09 4.31 -3.76
C TRP A 263 6.84 4.43 -2.44
N HIS A 264 6.12 4.40 -1.31
CA HIS A 264 6.75 4.44 0.00
C HIS A 264 7.69 3.23 0.19
N LYS A 265 7.27 2.03 -0.22
CA LYS A 265 8.14 0.83 -0.18
C LYS A 265 9.38 0.99 -1.08
N THR A 266 9.21 1.45 -2.31
CA THR A 266 10.33 1.70 -3.23
C THR A 266 11.29 2.74 -2.66
N LEU A 267 10.79 3.77 -1.99
CA LEU A 267 11.62 4.80 -1.36
C LEU A 267 12.45 4.22 -0.21
N ILE A 268 11.87 3.37 0.63
CA ILE A 268 12.57 2.67 1.71
C ILE A 268 13.69 1.79 1.14
N GLU A 269 13.40 1.02 0.09
CA GLU A 269 14.38 0.17 -0.60
C GLU A 269 15.52 1.00 -1.21
N ALA A 270 15.19 2.08 -1.91
CA ALA A 270 16.17 2.99 -2.49
C ALA A 270 17.05 3.66 -1.42
N GLY A 271 16.48 4.06 -0.28
CA GLY A 271 17.23 4.60 0.85
C GLY A 271 18.19 3.58 1.47
N ALA A 272 17.77 2.32 1.57
CA ALA A 272 18.63 1.23 2.04
C ALA A 272 19.79 0.97 1.08
N ASP A 273 19.55 1.00 -0.23
CA ASP A 273 20.61 0.84 -1.23
C ASP A 273 21.56 2.03 -1.29
N GLN A 274 21.04 3.26 -1.16
CA GLN A 274 21.85 4.46 -1.04
C GLN A 274 22.79 4.38 0.17
N LYS A 275 22.28 3.91 1.32
CA LYS A 275 23.11 3.72 2.51
C LYS A 275 24.26 2.74 2.26
N LYS A 276 23.98 1.57 1.65
CA LYS A 276 25.03 0.57 1.31
C LYS A 276 26.10 1.17 0.39
N ILE A 277 25.69 1.94 -0.61
CA ILE A 277 26.63 2.58 -1.54
C ILE A 277 27.47 3.63 -0.82
N ASN A 278 26.88 4.44 0.06
CA ASN A 278 27.62 5.41 0.85
C ASN A 278 28.63 4.74 1.79
N ASP A 279 28.25 3.63 2.43
CA ASP A 279 29.15 2.85 3.28
C ASP A 279 30.32 2.25 2.46
N LEU A 280 30.05 1.78 1.23
CA LEU A 280 31.08 1.30 0.30
C LEU A 280 32.02 2.43 -0.14
N ILE A 281 31.48 3.59 -0.54
CA ILE A 281 32.26 4.76 -0.94
C ILE A 281 33.18 5.16 0.22
N LYS A 282 32.67 5.18 1.45
CA LYS A 282 33.47 5.51 2.62
C LYS A 282 34.62 4.52 2.81
N SER A 283 34.34 3.21 2.71
CA SER A 283 35.36 2.17 2.79
C SER A 283 36.41 2.30 1.67
N GLU A 284 36.00 2.58 0.44
CA GLU A 284 36.92 2.75 -0.70
C GLU A 284 37.76 4.02 -0.55
N MET A 285 37.20 5.12 -0.03
CA MET A 285 37.94 6.34 0.28
C MET A 285 39.01 6.09 1.34
N ASP A 286 38.67 5.38 2.42
CA ASP A 286 39.62 5.02 3.47
C ASP A 286 40.77 4.14 2.91
N GLN A 287 40.45 3.19 2.04
CA GLN A 287 41.46 2.36 1.35
C GLN A 287 42.35 3.17 0.41
N LEU A 288 41.76 4.10 -0.36
CA LEU A 288 42.51 4.98 -1.27
C LEU A 288 43.50 5.85 -0.50
N GLN A 289 43.08 6.38 0.65
CA GLN A 289 43.93 7.17 1.53
C GLN A 289 45.12 6.35 2.04
N GLN A 290 44.87 5.13 2.55
CA GLN A 290 45.94 4.24 3.01
C GLN A 290 46.93 3.89 1.88
N MET A 291 46.45 3.63 0.66
CA MET A 291 47.31 3.32 -0.47
C MET A 291 48.15 4.53 -0.93
N ARG A 292 47.59 5.73 -0.87
CA ARG A 292 48.33 6.98 -1.17
C ARG A 292 49.44 7.21 -0.17
N GLU A 293 49.14 7.12 1.13
CA GLU A 293 50.14 7.25 2.19
C GLU A 293 51.27 6.22 2.05
N ARG A 294 50.91 4.98 1.67
CA ARG A 294 51.88 3.91 1.40
C ARG A 294 52.74 4.21 0.18
N ASN A 295 52.16 4.69 -0.91
CA ASN A 295 52.93 5.07 -2.11
C ASN A 295 53.89 6.22 -1.81
N GLU A 296 53.45 7.27 -1.11
CA GLU A 296 54.31 8.39 -0.72
C GLU A 296 55.48 7.96 0.19
N ALA A 297 55.26 6.95 1.04
CA ALA A 297 56.34 6.36 1.84
C ALA A 297 57.34 5.60 0.96
N ILE A 298 56.86 4.76 0.04
CA ILE A 298 57.71 3.99 -0.88
C ILE A 298 58.49 4.91 -1.82
N GLU A 299 57.87 5.98 -2.35
CA GLU A 299 58.53 6.95 -3.21
C GLU A 299 59.70 7.64 -2.50
N ARG A 300 59.53 8.00 -1.22
CA ARG A 300 60.62 8.55 -0.39
C ARG A 300 61.76 7.55 -0.21
N ASP A 301 61.46 6.28 0.00
CA ASP A 301 62.48 5.25 0.16
C ASP A 301 63.23 5.00 -1.17
N VAL A 302 62.53 4.99 -2.30
CA VAL A 302 63.13 4.87 -3.64
C VAL A 302 64.06 6.05 -3.94
N GLN A 303 63.64 7.29 -3.64
CA GLN A 303 64.50 8.46 -3.80
C GLN A 303 65.80 8.34 -3.00
N ARG A 304 65.72 7.93 -1.73
CA ARG A 304 66.92 7.70 -0.90
C ARG A 304 67.85 6.63 -1.48
N CYS A 305 67.30 5.56 -2.04
CA CYS A 305 68.10 4.52 -2.70
C CYS A 305 68.80 5.04 -3.96
N LEU A 306 68.10 5.83 -4.79
CA LEU A 306 68.68 6.45 -6.00
C LEU A 306 69.78 7.46 -5.66
N GLU A 307 69.59 8.27 -4.62
CA GLU A 307 70.62 9.19 -4.12
C GLU A 307 71.86 8.44 -3.64
N ARG A 308 71.69 7.34 -2.89
CA ARG A 308 72.81 6.46 -2.49
C ARG A 308 73.56 5.89 -3.70
N GLN A 309 72.85 5.38 -4.70
CA GLN A 309 73.48 4.84 -5.91
C GLN A 309 74.26 5.89 -6.69
N LYS A 310 73.77 7.14 -6.76
CA LYS A 310 74.52 8.23 -7.39
C LYS A 310 75.82 8.53 -6.67
N ILE A 311 75.79 8.62 -5.34
CA ILE A 311 76.99 8.85 -4.53
C ILE A 311 77.99 7.70 -4.72
N GLU A 312 77.53 6.46 -4.78
CA GLU A 312 78.39 5.29 -5.02
C GLU A 312 78.99 5.24 -6.44
N GLN A 313 78.38 5.91 -7.43
CA GLN A 313 78.91 6.00 -8.80
C GLN A 313 79.87 7.18 -9.02
N GLU A 314 79.82 8.20 -8.17
CA GLU A 314 80.70 9.39 -8.23
C GLU A 314 82.01 9.23 -7.44
N VAL A 315 82.15 8.16 -6.65
CA VAL A 315 83.36 7.78 -5.88
C VAL A 315 84.19 6.75 -6.63
#